data_AF-A0A2E7R2U6-F1
#
_entry.id   AF-A0A2E7R2U6-F1
#
_cell.length_a   1.000
_cell.length_b   1.000
_cell.length_c   1.000
_cell.angle_alpha   90.00
_cell.angle_beta   90.00
_cell.angle_gamma   90.00
#
_symmetry.space_group_name_H-M   'P 1'
#
loop_
_entity.id
_entity.type
_entity.pdbx_description
1 polymer ?
#
loop_
_entity_poly.entity_id
_entity_poly.type
_entity_poly.pdbx_seq_one_letter_code
_entity_poly.pdbx_strand_id
1 'polypeptide(L)'
;EENYVVPLWTQNDQQLFRSELCEEKISFGASMYLDDNYAFGGIETAGHWDANLEEIWHIITKGWDRTYPEYFGSQINFETKQVSSEISLIAEAMDTARGGQFRFPPDTYPNGSWYNYYDPTCDYVCQIYEYFYWILMANIGALDPEYTDQCESVQSEWPICSKEELQLMDPRAYDLLNNQGFNLPTRIPNGNYQGNSKKNY
;
A
#
# COMPACT_ATOMS: atom_id res chain seq x y z
N GLU A 1 -18.96 0.79 14.04
CA GLU A 1 -17.88 1.40 13.23
C GLU A 1 -16.57 0.78 13.67
N GLU A 2 -15.78 0.27 12.73
CA GLU A 2 -14.44 -0.22 13.05
C GLU A 2 -13.49 0.97 13.02
N ASN A 3 -12.96 1.33 14.20
CA ASN A 3 -12.01 2.41 14.36
C ASN A 3 -10.60 1.84 14.28
N TYR A 4 -9.77 2.42 13.40
CA TYR A 4 -8.35 2.10 13.34
C TYR A 4 -7.52 3.21 13.97
N VAL A 5 -6.46 2.82 14.68
CA VAL A 5 -5.46 3.73 15.23
C VAL A 5 -4.15 3.51 14.48
N VAL A 6 -3.42 4.60 14.23
CA VAL A 6 -2.05 4.56 13.74
C VAL A 6 -1.14 5.27 14.73
N PRO A 7 -0.46 4.51 15.59
CA PRO A 7 0.44 5.06 16.58
C PRO A 7 1.73 5.53 15.92
N LEU A 8 2.28 6.61 16.49
CA LEU A 8 3.66 7.02 16.29
C LEU A 8 4.39 6.75 17.61
N TRP A 9 5.34 5.82 17.60
CA TRP A 9 6.00 5.33 18.81
C TRP A 9 7.46 4.94 18.57
N THR A 10 8.21 4.67 19.64
CA THR A 10 9.48 3.94 19.51
C THR A 10 9.20 2.44 19.40
N GLN A 11 10.15 1.66 18.85
CA GLN A 11 10.05 0.20 18.86
C GLN A 11 9.87 -0.38 20.28
N ASN A 12 10.52 0.24 21.27
CA ASN A 12 10.40 -0.16 22.67
C ASN A 12 8.98 0.10 23.22
N ASP A 13 8.38 1.25 22.90
CA ASP A 13 7.01 1.56 23.33
C ASP A 13 5.99 0.62 22.69
N GLN A 14 6.17 0.28 21.41
CA GLN A 14 5.36 -0.73 20.74
C GLN A 14 5.46 -2.07 21.47
N GLN A 15 6.69 -2.56 21.72
CA GLN A 15 6.90 -3.84 22.37
C GLN A 15 6.26 -3.88 23.76
N LEU A 16 6.43 -2.82 24.55
CA LEU A 16 5.80 -2.68 25.86
C LEU A 16 4.27 -2.71 25.74
N PHE A 17 3.70 -1.91 24.83
CA PHE A 17 2.25 -1.85 24.62
C PHE A 17 1.65 -3.21 24.25
N ARG A 18 2.30 -3.94 23.32
CA ARG A 18 1.85 -5.28 22.89
C ARG A 18 2.01 -6.31 24.01
N SER A 19 3.06 -6.20 24.84
CA SER A 19 3.29 -7.12 25.96
C SER A 19 2.26 -7.00 27.10
N GLU A 20 1.61 -5.85 27.25
CA GLU A 20 0.61 -5.60 28.31
C GLU A 20 -0.82 -6.03 27.92
N LEU A 21 -1.02 -6.79 26.83
CA LEU A 21 -2.32 -7.25 26.31
C LEU A 21 -3.29 -6.10 25.96
N CYS A 22 -2.80 -4.87 25.83
CA CYS A 22 -3.61 -3.72 25.42
C CYS A 22 -4.04 -3.80 23.94
N GLU A 23 -3.36 -4.64 23.15
CA GLU A 23 -3.61 -4.84 21.72
C GLU A 23 -4.98 -5.47 21.41
N GLU A 24 -5.53 -6.32 22.29
CA GLU A 24 -6.78 -7.05 22.02
C GLU A 24 -8.02 -6.15 21.84
N LYS A 25 -7.94 -4.87 22.24
CA LYS A 25 -9.03 -3.90 22.20
C LYS A 25 -8.86 -2.80 21.17
N ILE A 26 -7.74 -2.78 20.44
CA ILE A 26 -7.40 -1.73 19.48
C ILE A 26 -7.15 -2.36 18.12
N SER A 27 -7.86 -1.90 17.11
CA SER A 27 -7.55 -2.24 15.72
C SER A 27 -6.50 -1.27 15.19
N PHE A 28 -5.37 -1.81 14.76
CA PHE A 28 -4.30 -1.01 14.17
C PHE A 28 -4.47 -0.91 12.65
N GLY A 29 -4.30 0.30 12.13
CA GLY A 29 -4.34 0.57 10.70
C GLY A 29 -2.98 0.33 10.04
N ALA A 30 -1.93 0.77 10.74
CA ALA A 30 -0.52 0.85 10.35
C ALA A 30 0.30 1.10 11.64
N SER A 31 1.63 1.14 11.59
CA SER A 31 2.50 1.48 12.72
C SER A 31 3.68 2.35 12.26
N MET A 32 3.76 3.56 12.78
CA MET A 32 4.83 4.49 12.44
C MET A 32 5.87 4.57 13.56
N TYR A 33 7.15 4.70 13.21
CA TYR A 33 8.23 4.76 14.19
C TYR A 33 8.97 6.10 14.18
N LEU A 34 9.33 6.61 15.36
CA LEU A 34 10.01 7.91 15.49
C LEU A 34 11.37 7.98 14.77
N ASP A 35 12.00 6.84 14.55
CA ASP A 35 13.28 6.65 13.88
C ASP A 35 13.18 6.31 12.38
N ASP A 36 11.96 6.25 11.83
CA ASP A 36 11.76 6.12 10.39
C ASP A 36 12.23 7.36 9.63
N ASN A 37 12.47 7.17 8.33
CA ASN A 37 12.87 8.27 7.47
C ASN A 37 11.64 9.05 6.98
N TYR A 38 11.59 10.34 7.31
CA TYR A 38 10.47 11.22 7.00
C TYR A 38 10.91 12.39 6.12
N ALA A 39 10.40 12.45 4.89
CA ALA A 39 10.73 13.51 3.94
C ALA A 39 9.93 14.78 4.22
N PHE A 40 10.37 15.56 5.20
CA PHE A 40 9.72 16.85 5.51
C PHE A 40 9.79 17.80 4.31
N GLY A 41 8.62 18.23 3.81
CA GLY A 41 8.52 19.02 2.58
C GLY A 41 8.38 18.18 1.30
N GLY A 42 8.14 16.88 1.43
CA GLY A 42 7.92 15.94 0.33
C GLY A 42 9.22 15.39 -0.24
N ILE A 43 9.13 14.21 -0.86
CA ILE A 43 10.30 13.48 -1.40
C ILE A 43 11.03 14.28 -2.48
N GLU A 44 10.31 15.05 -3.30
CA GLU A 44 10.91 15.92 -4.34
C GLU A 44 11.85 16.98 -3.74
N THR A 45 11.59 17.43 -2.51
CA THR A 45 12.43 18.42 -1.81
C THR A 45 13.52 17.75 -0.99
N ALA A 46 13.18 16.66 -0.31
CA ALA A 46 14.09 16.00 0.64
C ALA A 46 15.15 15.12 -0.04
N GLY A 47 14.85 14.57 -1.22
CA GLY A 47 15.75 13.69 -1.96
C GLY A 47 15.93 12.31 -1.32
N HIS A 48 14.96 11.84 -0.55
CA HIS A 48 14.92 10.51 0.04
C HIS A 48 13.48 10.03 0.26
N TRP A 49 13.30 8.73 0.51
CA TRP A 49 11.99 8.13 0.75
C TRP A 49 11.28 8.70 2.00
N ASP A 50 9.94 8.75 1.95
CA ASP A 50 9.08 9.11 3.08
C ASP A 50 8.27 7.90 3.53
N ALA A 51 8.61 7.34 4.69
CA ALA A 51 7.91 6.18 5.25
C ALA A 51 6.41 6.45 5.47
N ASN A 52 5.99 7.72 5.61
CA ASN A 52 4.57 8.07 5.73
C ASN A 52 3.74 7.66 4.52
N LEU A 53 4.33 7.58 3.33
CA LEU A 53 3.60 7.27 2.11
C LEU A 53 2.98 5.87 2.16
N GLU A 54 3.64 4.93 2.83
CA GLU A 54 3.17 3.56 3.04
C GLU A 54 2.12 3.49 4.14
N GLU A 55 2.54 3.86 5.36
CA GLU A 55 1.74 3.68 6.57
C GLU A 55 0.40 4.42 6.51
N ILE A 56 0.39 5.65 5.99
CA ILE A 56 -0.87 6.41 5.82
C ILE A 56 -1.72 5.81 4.70
N TRP A 57 -1.10 5.31 3.63
CA TRP A 57 -1.83 4.70 2.52
C TRP A 57 -2.49 3.39 2.90
N HIS A 58 -1.89 2.57 3.78
CA HIS A 58 -2.55 1.36 4.31
C HIS A 58 -3.88 1.68 5.03
N ILE A 59 -3.95 2.82 5.75
CA ILE A 59 -5.22 3.26 6.37
C ILE A 59 -6.24 3.64 5.31
N ILE A 60 -5.84 4.45 4.33
CA ILE A 60 -6.70 4.95 3.26
C ILE A 60 -7.25 3.76 2.45
N THR A 61 -6.40 2.77 2.18
CA THR A 61 -6.74 1.53 1.50
C THR A 61 -7.89 0.78 2.17
N LYS A 62 -7.92 0.70 3.51
CA LYS A 62 -9.06 0.09 4.25
C LYS A 62 -10.39 0.80 3.97
N GLY A 63 -10.34 2.11 3.75
CA GLY A 63 -11.51 2.90 3.33
C GLY A 63 -11.97 2.54 1.92
N TRP A 64 -11.04 2.39 0.98
CA TRP A 64 -11.32 1.97 -0.40
C TRP A 64 -11.88 0.56 -0.49
N ASP A 65 -11.27 -0.40 0.20
CA ASP A 65 -11.72 -1.80 0.30
C ASP A 65 -13.21 -1.86 0.66
N ARG A 66 -13.59 -1.15 1.73
CA ARG A 66 -14.98 -1.14 2.22
C ARG A 66 -15.95 -0.39 1.33
N THR A 67 -15.52 0.72 0.75
CA THR A 67 -16.41 1.61 0.00
C THR A 67 -16.67 1.09 -1.41
N TYR A 68 -15.66 0.44 -2.00
CA TYR A 68 -15.66 -0.03 -3.37
C TYR A 68 -15.14 -1.48 -3.46
N PRO A 69 -15.84 -2.44 -2.81
CA PRO A 69 -15.35 -3.82 -2.69
C PRO A 69 -15.19 -4.54 -4.04
N GLU A 70 -15.97 -4.18 -5.05
CA GLU A 70 -15.84 -4.73 -6.41
C GLU A 70 -14.50 -4.33 -7.07
N TYR A 71 -13.89 -3.22 -6.65
CA TYR A 71 -12.67 -2.67 -7.25
C TYR A 71 -11.45 -2.91 -6.37
N PHE A 72 -11.56 -2.61 -5.08
CA PHE A 72 -10.46 -2.59 -4.12
C PHE A 72 -10.64 -3.61 -2.97
N GLY A 73 -11.64 -4.49 -3.07
CA GLY A 73 -11.99 -5.41 -2.01
C GLY A 73 -10.91 -6.44 -1.70
N SER A 74 -10.59 -6.64 -0.42
CA SER A 74 -9.59 -7.63 0.02
C SER A 74 -10.19 -9.03 0.30
N GLN A 75 -11.51 -9.14 0.32
CA GLN A 75 -12.20 -10.35 0.76
C GLN A 75 -12.11 -11.49 -0.25
N ILE A 76 -11.63 -12.65 0.22
CA ILE A 76 -11.87 -13.95 -0.41
C ILE A 76 -12.82 -14.74 0.50
N ASN A 77 -13.84 -15.38 -0.05
CA ASN A 77 -14.67 -16.33 0.69
C ASN A 77 -13.92 -17.67 0.87
N PHE A 78 -13.24 -17.84 2.00
CA PHE A 78 -12.48 -19.07 2.30
C PHE A 78 -13.32 -20.23 2.88
N GLU A 79 -14.58 -19.99 3.28
CA GLU A 79 -15.45 -21.03 3.87
C GLU A 79 -16.17 -21.89 2.82
N THR A 80 -16.47 -21.33 1.64
CA THR A 80 -17.30 -22.02 0.63
C THR A 80 -16.50 -22.77 -0.43
N LYS A 81 -15.16 -22.58 -0.52
CA LYS A 81 -14.31 -23.05 -1.64
C LYS A 81 -14.86 -22.68 -3.04
N GLN A 82 -15.82 -21.76 -3.11
CA GLN A 82 -16.23 -21.16 -4.36
C GLN A 82 -15.42 -19.89 -4.53
N VAL A 83 -14.76 -19.77 -5.67
CA VAL A 83 -14.48 -18.47 -6.26
C VAL A 83 -15.85 -17.80 -6.36
N SER A 84 -16.17 -16.87 -5.45
CA SER A 84 -17.29 -15.98 -5.70
C SER A 84 -17.01 -15.38 -7.08
N SER A 85 -18.04 -15.27 -7.89
CA SER A 85 -18.00 -14.58 -9.19
C SER A 85 -17.72 -13.08 -9.06
N GLU A 86 -17.05 -12.64 -7.97
CA GLU A 86 -16.83 -11.26 -7.54
C GLU A 86 -15.44 -11.15 -6.89
N ILE A 87 -14.39 -11.69 -7.54
CA ILE A 87 -13.01 -11.29 -7.20
C ILE A 87 -12.90 -9.80 -7.57
N SER A 88 -12.38 -8.97 -6.65
CA SER A 88 -12.19 -7.54 -6.92
C SER A 88 -11.14 -7.32 -8.00
N LEU A 89 -11.21 -6.19 -8.71
CA LEU A 89 -10.22 -5.88 -9.75
C LEU A 89 -8.79 -5.82 -9.19
N ILE A 90 -8.60 -5.33 -7.96
CA ILE A 90 -7.28 -5.30 -7.31
C ILE A 90 -6.76 -6.70 -7.00
N ALA A 91 -7.63 -7.61 -6.54
CA ALA A 91 -7.28 -8.99 -6.26
C ALA A 91 -6.86 -9.71 -7.55
N GLU A 92 -7.59 -9.51 -8.64
CA GLU A 92 -7.21 -10.07 -9.94
C GLU A 92 -5.87 -9.53 -10.45
N ALA A 93 -5.61 -8.23 -10.26
CA ALA A 93 -4.34 -7.62 -10.65
C ALA A 93 -3.17 -8.18 -9.81
N MET A 94 -3.33 -8.24 -8.49
CA MET A 94 -2.32 -8.80 -7.58
C MET A 94 -2.04 -10.29 -7.86
N ASP A 95 -3.08 -11.11 -8.07
CA ASP A 95 -2.91 -12.53 -8.39
C ASP A 95 -2.17 -12.71 -9.72
N THR A 96 -2.39 -11.82 -10.69
CA THR A 96 -1.62 -11.80 -11.94
C THR A 96 -0.16 -11.43 -11.67
N ALA A 97 0.10 -10.40 -10.87
CA ALA A 97 1.44 -9.90 -10.54
C ALA A 97 2.30 -10.91 -9.79
N ARG A 98 1.67 -11.75 -8.96
CA ARG A 98 2.33 -12.83 -8.21
C ARG A 98 2.43 -14.14 -9.01
N GLY A 99 1.82 -14.22 -10.19
CA GLY A 99 1.75 -15.45 -10.99
C GLY A 99 0.80 -16.52 -10.44
N GLY A 100 -0.12 -16.15 -9.55
CA GLY A 100 -1.09 -17.04 -8.93
C GLY A 100 -1.70 -16.48 -7.65
N GLN A 101 -2.67 -17.21 -7.11
CA GLN A 101 -3.32 -16.88 -5.85
C GLN A 101 -2.64 -17.58 -4.67
N PHE A 102 -2.14 -16.80 -3.72
CA PHE A 102 -1.47 -17.32 -2.51
C PHE A 102 -2.10 -16.72 -1.26
N ARG A 103 -2.59 -17.58 -0.35
CA ARG A 103 -3.15 -17.15 0.95
C ARG A 103 -2.09 -16.48 1.85
N PHE A 104 -0.86 -16.97 1.76
CA PHE A 104 0.34 -16.45 2.42
C PHE A 104 1.46 -16.47 1.38
N PRO A 105 2.50 -15.62 1.49
CA PRO A 105 3.65 -15.67 0.61
C PRO A 105 4.22 -17.09 0.46
N PRO A 106 4.42 -17.57 -0.78
CA PRO A 106 5.13 -18.82 -1.02
C PRO A 106 6.63 -18.65 -0.76
N ASP A 107 7.32 -19.76 -0.47
CA ASP A 107 8.79 -19.76 -0.36
C ASP A 107 9.48 -19.29 -1.65
N THR A 108 8.82 -19.44 -2.80
CA THR A 108 9.31 -19.01 -4.11
C THR A 108 8.13 -18.66 -5.01
N TYR A 109 8.15 -17.46 -5.58
CA TYR A 109 7.16 -17.04 -6.56
C TYR A 109 7.43 -17.68 -7.94
N PRO A 110 6.38 -17.92 -8.75
CA PRO A 110 6.50 -18.38 -10.14
C PRO A 110 7.39 -17.46 -10.98
N ASN A 111 8.13 -18.04 -11.93
CA ASN A 111 8.93 -17.24 -12.86
C ASN A 111 8.03 -16.26 -13.65
N GLY A 112 8.45 -15.00 -13.72
CA GLY A 112 7.68 -13.94 -14.36
C GLY A 112 6.71 -13.21 -13.43
N SER A 113 6.66 -13.53 -12.14
CA SER A 113 6.07 -12.62 -11.15
C SER A 113 6.88 -11.32 -11.05
N TRP A 114 6.19 -10.21 -10.85
CA TRP A 114 6.80 -8.90 -10.61
C TRP A 114 6.40 -8.31 -9.26
N TYR A 115 5.46 -8.93 -8.55
CA TYR A 115 5.19 -8.63 -7.16
C TYR A 115 5.57 -9.84 -6.31
N ASN A 116 6.61 -9.69 -5.50
CA ASN A 116 7.08 -10.71 -4.56
C ASN A 116 7.12 -10.08 -3.17
N TYR A 117 6.30 -10.56 -2.25
CA TYR A 117 6.34 -10.11 -0.86
C TYR A 117 6.86 -11.24 0.03
N TYR A 118 7.82 -10.96 0.91
CA TYR A 118 8.57 -12.00 1.62
C TYR A 118 8.23 -12.14 3.12
N ASP A 119 7.31 -11.34 3.67
CA ASP A 119 6.85 -11.54 5.06
C ASP A 119 5.89 -12.74 5.14
N PRO A 120 6.30 -13.88 5.73
CA PRO A 120 5.48 -15.09 5.78
C PRO A 120 4.23 -14.94 6.66
N THR A 121 4.13 -13.90 7.48
CA THR A 121 2.99 -13.63 8.36
C THR A 121 1.88 -12.85 7.66
N CYS A 122 2.18 -12.24 6.52
CA CYS A 122 1.25 -11.43 5.75
C CYS A 122 0.24 -12.32 5.02
N ASP A 123 -1.01 -12.30 5.46
CA ASP A 123 -2.08 -13.03 4.78
C ASP A 123 -2.48 -12.34 3.46
N TYR A 124 -3.50 -12.89 2.80
CA TYR A 124 -3.96 -12.37 1.51
C TYR A 124 -4.43 -10.90 1.58
N VAL A 125 -5.05 -10.51 2.69
CA VAL A 125 -5.55 -9.13 2.88
C VAL A 125 -4.38 -8.18 3.02
N CYS A 126 -3.40 -8.54 3.83
CA CYS A 126 -2.16 -7.79 3.97
C CYS A 126 -1.47 -7.61 2.61
N GLN A 127 -1.32 -8.67 1.81
CA GLN A 127 -0.69 -8.59 0.49
C GLN A 127 -1.45 -7.68 -0.49
N ILE A 128 -2.79 -7.62 -0.44
CA ILE A 128 -3.56 -6.67 -1.26
C ILE A 128 -3.25 -5.22 -0.88
N TYR A 129 -3.12 -4.94 0.42
CA TYR A 129 -2.86 -3.59 0.89
C TYR A 129 -1.46 -3.11 0.50
N GLU A 130 -0.47 -4.00 0.60
CA GLU A 130 0.88 -3.75 0.10
C GLU A 130 0.92 -3.57 -1.41
N TYR A 131 0.22 -4.42 -2.15
CA TYR A 131 0.10 -4.28 -3.59
C TYR A 131 -0.55 -2.97 -4.00
N PHE A 132 -1.62 -2.53 -3.32
CA PHE A 132 -2.27 -1.25 -3.60
C PHE A 132 -1.30 -0.07 -3.36
N TYR A 133 -0.52 -0.14 -2.29
CA TYR A 133 0.54 0.81 -2.04
C TYR A 133 1.54 0.88 -3.21
N TRP A 134 2.10 -0.27 -3.63
CA TRP A 134 3.08 -0.32 -4.70
C TRP A 134 2.56 0.23 -6.03
N ILE A 135 1.37 -0.19 -6.46
CA ILE A 135 0.79 0.29 -7.72
C ILE A 135 0.49 1.79 -7.66
N LEU A 136 0.10 2.33 -6.50
CA LEU A 136 -0.13 3.77 -6.37
C LEU A 136 1.20 4.52 -6.44
N MET A 137 2.23 4.09 -5.70
CA MET A 137 3.53 4.77 -5.66
C MET A 137 4.17 4.85 -7.04
N ALA A 138 4.12 3.75 -7.81
CA ALA A 138 4.53 3.75 -9.21
C ALA A 138 3.66 4.69 -10.07
N ASN A 139 2.33 4.65 -9.91
CA ASN A 139 1.40 5.43 -10.72
C ASN A 139 1.50 6.95 -10.50
N ILE A 140 1.88 7.41 -9.30
CA ILE A 140 2.06 8.84 -9.01
C ILE A 140 3.51 9.32 -9.26
N GLY A 141 4.42 8.42 -9.63
CA GLY A 141 5.84 8.72 -9.87
C GLY A 141 6.67 8.85 -8.60
N ALA A 142 6.19 8.38 -7.44
CA ALA A 142 6.93 8.52 -6.18
C ALA A 142 8.19 7.64 -6.13
N LEU A 143 8.25 6.58 -6.94
CA LEU A 143 9.39 5.67 -7.04
C LEU A 143 10.43 6.12 -8.08
N ASP A 144 10.30 7.32 -8.65
CA ASP A 144 11.27 7.84 -9.62
C ASP A 144 12.67 7.97 -8.97
N PRO A 145 13.72 7.36 -9.57
CA PRO A 145 15.10 7.50 -9.12
C PRO A 145 15.61 8.95 -9.05
N GLU A 146 14.94 9.91 -9.68
CA GLU A 146 15.22 11.34 -9.51
C GLU A 146 15.03 11.82 -8.06
N TYR A 147 14.09 11.21 -7.31
CA TYR A 147 13.69 11.67 -5.98
C TYR A 147 14.10 10.73 -4.85
N THR A 148 14.34 9.45 -5.14
CA THR A 148 14.59 8.43 -4.11
C THR A 148 15.34 7.22 -4.68
N ASP A 149 16.06 6.50 -3.82
CA ASP A 149 16.64 5.17 -4.09
C ASP A 149 15.65 4.02 -3.83
N GLN A 150 14.40 4.30 -3.44
CA GLN A 150 13.44 3.28 -3.02
C GLN A 150 13.15 2.22 -4.08
N CYS A 151 13.06 2.59 -5.37
CA CYS A 151 12.79 1.59 -6.40
C CYS A 151 13.96 0.59 -6.55
N GLU A 152 15.20 1.04 -6.38
CA GLU A 152 16.37 0.15 -6.41
C GLU A 152 16.40 -0.73 -5.15
N SER A 153 16.12 -0.16 -3.98
CA SER A 153 16.17 -0.88 -2.70
C SER A 153 15.14 -2.02 -2.63
N VAL A 154 13.98 -1.85 -3.28
CA VAL A 154 12.89 -2.84 -3.29
C VAL A 154 12.75 -3.62 -4.58
N GLN A 155 13.69 -3.51 -5.53
CA GLN A 155 13.58 -4.11 -6.87
C GLN A 155 13.28 -5.61 -6.87
N SER A 156 13.76 -6.35 -5.85
CA SER A 156 13.49 -7.79 -5.70
C SER A 156 12.04 -8.13 -5.34
N GLU A 157 11.32 -7.18 -4.76
CA GLU A 157 9.90 -7.28 -4.41
C GLU A 157 9.01 -6.62 -5.47
N TRP A 158 9.44 -5.46 -5.98
CA TRP A 158 8.68 -4.62 -6.90
C TRP A 158 9.61 -3.86 -7.85
N PRO A 159 9.67 -4.22 -9.15
CA PRO A 159 10.60 -3.63 -10.11
C PRO A 159 10.02 -2.46 -10.93
N ILE A 160 8.79 -2.00 -10.65
CA ILE A 160 8.08 -1.00 -11.46
C ILE A 160 8.22 0.38 -10.80
N CYS A 161 8.99 1.30 -11.41
CA CYS A 161 9.32 2.59 -10.81
C CYS A 161 8.44 3.76 -11.30
N SER A 162 7.85 3.63 -12.50
CA SER A 162 7.12 4.72 -13.16
C SER A 162 5.70 4.32 -13.56
N LYS A 163 4.89 5.33 -13.86
CA LYS A 163 3.53 5.14 -14.38
C LYS A 163 3.53 4.44 -15.74
N GLU A 164 4.51 4.77 -16.58
CA GLU A 164 4.68 4.19 -17.91
C GLU A 164 5.07 2.71 -17.80
N GLU A 165 5.98 2.36 -16.90
CA GLU A 165 6.31 0.95 -16.62
C GLU A 165 5.11 0.21 -16.04
N LEU A 166 4.35 0.83 -15.14
CA LEU A 166 3.11 0.24 -14.59
C LEU A 166 2.13 -0.07 -15.71
N GLN A 167 1.94 0.84 -16.66
CA GLN A 167 1.06 0.62 -17.83
C GLN A 167 1.50 -0.57 -18.67
N LEU A 168 2.82 -0.79 -18.81
CA LEU A 168 3.39 -1.85 -19.64
C LEU A 168 3.42 -3.21 -18.93
N MET A 169 3.83 -3.25 -17.67
CA MET A 169 4.02 -4.48 -16.90
C MET A 169 2.74 -4.94 -16.21
N ASP A 170 1.94 -4.00 -15.68
CA ASP A 170 0.71 -4.27 -14.96
C ASP A 170 -0.48 -3.44 -15.50
N PRO A 171 -0.93 -3.74 -16.73
CA PRO A 171 -2.03 -3.01 -17.36
C PRO A 171 -3.35 -3.11 -16.57
N ARG A 172 -3.53 -4.16 -15.74
CA ARG A 172 -4.71 -4.32 -14.88
C ARG A 172 -4.68 -3.31 -13.73
N ALA A 173 -3.55 -3.18 -13.04
CA ALA A 173 -3.37 -2.15 -12.02
C ALA A 173 -3.50 -0.75 -12.63
N TYR A 174 -2.85 -0.50 -13.77
CA TYR A 174 -2.94 0.79 -14.45
C TYR A 174 -4.39 1.15 -14.78
N ASP A 175 -5.16 0.22 -15.35
CA ASP A 175 -6.56 0.42 -15.69
C ASP A 175 -7.42 0.69 -14.45
N LEU A 176 -7.23 -0.09 -13.38
CA LEU A 176 -7.90 0.10 -12.10
C LEU A 176 -7.72 1.53 -11.56
N LEU A 177 -6.48 2.04 -11.57
CA LEU A 177 -6.17 3.35 -10.99
C LEU A 177 -6.57 4.53 -11.89
N ASN A 178 -6.57 4.36 -13.21
CA ASN A 178 -6.67 5.48 -14.15
C ASN A 178 -7.96 5.51 -14.98
N ASN A 179 -8.67 4.39 -15.15
CA ASN A 179 -9.78 4.29 -16.10
C ASN A 179 -11.13 3.93 -15.45
N GLN A 180 -11.16 3.60 -14.16
CA GLN A 180 -12.39 3.25 -13.44
C GLN A 180 -13.18 4.48 -12.91
N GLY A 181 -12.72 5.71 -13.23
CA GLY A 181 -13.42 6.95 -12.88
C GLY A 181 -13.25 7.41 -11.43
N PHE A 182 -12.30 6.82 -10.69
CA PHE A 182 -11.98 7.21 -9.33
C PHE A 182 -11.09 8.46 -9.25
N ASN A 183 -11.26 9.24 -8.18
CA ASN A 183 -10.39 10.38 -7.87
C ASN A 183 -9.24 9.96 -6.96
N LEU A 184 -8.40 9.05 -7.45
CA LEU A 184 -7.17 8.65 -6.76
C LEU A 184 -6.09 9.74 -6.87
N PRO A 185 -5.09 9.75 -5.97
CA PRO A 185 -3.93 10.62 -6.12
C PRO A 185 -3.26 10.43 -7.49
N THR A 186 -2.89 11.54 -8.13
CA THR A 186 -2.22 11.54 -9.44
C THR A 186 -0.89 12.29 -9.41
N ARG A 187 -0.46 12.71 -8.22
CA ARG A 187 0.76 13.48 -7.98
C ARG A 187 1.36 13.06 -6.65
N ILE A 188 2.67 13.18 -6.57
CA ILE A 188 3.44 13.01 -5.34
C ILE A 188 2.98 14.06 -4.31
N PRO A 189 2.70 13.66 -3.05
CA PRO A 189 2.42 14.63 -1.99
C PRO A 189 3.62 15.55 -1.73
N ASN A 190 3.38 16.86 -1.75
CA ASN A 190 4.45 17.87 -1.63
C ASN A 190 4.87 18.19 -0.18
N GLY A 191 4.37 17.44 0.81
CA GLY A 191 4.67 17.65 2.23
C GLY A 191 4.22 18.98 2.84
N ASN A 192 3.48 19.83 2.11
CA ASN A 192 3.01 21.13 2.59
C ASN A 192 1.49 21.13 2.80
N TYR A 193 1.09 20.78 4.02
CA TYR A 193 -0.31 20.65 4.42
C TYR A 193 -0.84 21.84 5.23
N GLN A 194 -0.12 22.97 5.22
CA GLN A 194 -0.61 24.20 5.85
C GLN A 194 -1.84 24.67 5.08
N GLY A 195 -3.03 24.56 5.68
CA GLY A 195 -4.25 25.11 5.10
C GLY A 195 -4.07 26.60 4.81
N ASN A 196 -4.54 27.07 3.65
CA ASN A 196 -4.46 28.48 3.26
C ASN A 196 -4.97 29.37 4.41
N SER A 197 -4.05 30.06 5.08
CA SER A 197 -4.33 31.05 6.14
C SER A 197 -4.82 32.37 5.54
N LYS A 198 -5.84 32.29 4.68
CA LYS A 198 -6.59 33.45 4.18
C LYS A 198 -8.09 33.21 4.35
N LYS A 199 -8.54 33.28 5.59
CA LYS A 199 -9.88 33.79 5.90
C LYS A 199 -9.72 35.21 6.44
N ASN A 200 -9.76 36.19 5.54
CA ASN A 200 -10.12 37.54 5.92
C ASN A 200 -11.65 37.53 6.09
N TYR A 201 -12.10 37.47 7.35
CA TYR A 201 -13.47 37.84 7.71
C TYR A 201 -13.63 39.35 7.65
#